data_AF-A0A8T7BGP7-F1
#
_entry.id   AF-A0A8T7BGP7-F1
#
_cell.length_a   1.000
_cell.length_b   1.000
_cell.length_c   1.000
_cell.angle_alpha   90.00
_cell.angle_beta   90.00
_cell.angle_gamma   90.00
#
_symmetry.space_group_name_H-M   'P 1'
#
loop_
_entity.id
_entity.type
_entity.pdbx_description
1 polymer ?
#
loop_
_entity_poly.entity_id
_entity_poly.type
_entity_poly.pdbx_seq_one_letter_code
_entity_poly.pdbx_strand_id
1 'polypeptide(L)'
;MKLKSSRFPADISTILTSFTIILCTSFLPNVYAQQTLEEIIVTAQRREQSLQEVPISITTVSAAEILQQGFREMEDIESFVPSVEIEANLHDTSITIRGMGNDVANMSVEQSAPMFVDGVTFGRGSMIDIAFLDIERIEVLAGPQPIAFGQNAVAGAFSVTTKKPTAEWEGDITAEAGNFGRLSVEGGVGGPISDTWG
;
A
#
# COMPACT_ATOMS: atom_id res chain seq x y z
N MET A 1 -23.51 -52.61 -51.34
CA MET A 1 -23.13 -51.21 -51.62
C MET A 1 -23.46 -50.38 -50.38
N LYS A 2 -22.43 -49.89 -49.65
CA LYS A 2 -22.44 -48.73 -48.69
C LYS A 2 -23.49 -48.75 -47.54
N LEU A 3 -23.29 -48.34 -46.28
CA LEU A 3 -22.25 -47.62 -45.53
C LEU A 3 -22.50 -47.82 -44.00
N LYS A 4 -21.47 -47.47 -43.24
CA LYS A 4 -21.21 -47.44 -41.79
C LYS A 4 -21.98 -46.32 -41.04
N SER A 5 -22.42 -46.54 -39.79
CA SER A 5 -22.54 -45.51 -38.72
C SER A 5 -22.59 -46.18 -37.32
N SER A 6 -21.46 -46.27 -36.63
CA SER A 6 -21.02 -45.39 -35.51
C SER A 6 -21.79 -45.62 -34.20
N ARG A 7 -21.26 -46.51 -33.36
CA ARG A 7 -21.50 -46.52 -31.90
C ARG A 7 -20.72 -45.35 -31.29
N PHE A 8 -21.42 -44.41 -30.66
CA PHE A 8 -20.82 -43.37 -29.82
C PHE A 8 -20.54 -43.93 -28.42
N PRO A 9 -19.30 -43.87 -27.88
CA PRO A 9 -19.04 -44.15 -26.48
C PRO A 9 -19.14 -42.86 -25.64
N ALA A 10 -19.68 -43.04 -24.42
CA ALA A 10 -19.70 -42.20 -23.22
C ALA A 10 -19.14 -40.76 -23.27
N ASP A 11 -19.98 -39.84 -22.80
CA ASP A 11 -19.75 -38.40 -22.64
C ASP A 11 -18.50 -38.05 -21.80
N ILE A 12 -17.65 -37.22 -22.40
CA ILE A 12 -16.44 -36.63 -21.81
C ILE A 12 -16.78 -35.66 -20.65
N SER A 13 -18.02 -35.16 -20.57
CA SER A 13 -18.46 -34.22 -19.52
C SER A 13 -18.57 -34.85 -18.13
N THR A 14 -18.77 -36.17 -18.05
CA THR A 14 -19.01 -36.85 -16.76
C THR A 14 -17.70 -37.22 -16.04
N ILE A 15 -16.59 -37.30 -16.78
CA ILE A 15 -15.26 -37.60 -16.23
C ILE A 15 -14.62 -36.33 -15.64
N LEU A 16 -14.86 -35.16 -16.24
CA LEU A 16 -14.34 -33.88 -15.75
C LEU A 16 -14.99 -33.41 -14.44
N THR A 17 -16.28 -33.66 -14.23
CA THR A 17 -16.97 -33.24 -13.00
C THR A 17 -16.60 -34.10 -11.78
N SER A 18 -16.19 -35.36 -12.00
CA SER A 18 -15.79 -36.25 -10.90
C SER A 18 -14.34 -36.02 -10.44
N PHE A 19 -13.46 -35.49 -11.30
CA PHE A 19 -12.06 -35.23 -10.94
C PHE A 19 -11.88 -34.00 -10.05
N THR A 20 -12.77 -33.00 -10.16
CA THR A 20 -12.69 -31.76 -9.37
C THR A 20 -13.07 -31.95 -7.89
N ILE A 21 -13.84 -33.00 -7.55
CA ILE A 21 -14.32 -33.23 -6.17
C ILE A 21 -13.32 -34.03 -5.33
N ILE A 22 -12.44 -34.84 -5.95
CA ILE A 22 -11.54 -35.74 -5.22
C ILE A 22 -10.25 -35.05 -4.73
N LEU A 23 -9.86 -33.91 -5.31
CA LEU A 23 -8.64 -33.19 -4.89
C LEU A 23 -8.81 -32.39 -3.59
N CYS A 24 -10.02 -32.27 -3.03
CA CYS A 24 -10.32 -31.33 -1.95
C CYS A 24 -10.40 -31.95 -0.53
N THR A 25 -10.20 -33.26 -0.35
CA THR A 25 -10.53 -33.92 0.94
C THR A 25 -9.36 -34.41 1.79
N SER A 26 -8.11 -34.11 1.44
CA SER A 26 -6.97 -34.53 2.28
C SER A 26 -5.86 -33.50 2.26
N PHE A 27 -6.00 -32.45 3.07
CA PHE A 27 -4.95 -31.85 3.91
C PHE A 27 -5.55 -30.60 4.57
N LEU A 28 -6.07 -30.74 5.80
CA LEU A 28 -6.24 -29.59 6.70
C LEU A 28 -5.04 -29.63 7.66
N PRO A 29 -3.92 -28.97 7.37
CA PRO A 29 -2.97 -28.68 8.43
C PRO A 29 -3.71 -27.82 9.44
N ASN A 30 -3.78 -28.29 10.70
CA ASN A 30 -4.16 -27.45 11.82
C ASN A 30 -3.09 -26.36 11.94
N VAL A 31 -3.32 -25.22 11.29
CA VAL A 31 -2.54 -24.01 11.50
C VAL A 31 -3.02 -23.43 12.82
N TYR A 32 -2.36 -23.83 13.90
CA TYR A 32 -2.33 -23.01 15.09
C TYR A 32 -1.58 -21.73 14.69
N ALA A 33 -2.32 -20.72 14.24
CA ALA A 33 -1.78 -19.39 14.03
C ALA A 33 -1.31 -18.89 15.40
N GLN A 34 0.00 -19.01 15.63
CA GLN A 34 0.63 -18.41 16.78
C GLN A 34 0.47 -16.90 16.57
N GLN A 35 -0.44 -16.30 17.33
CA GLN A 35 -0.71 -14.87 17.27
C GLN A 35 0.49 -14.15 17.89
N THR A 36 1.58 -14.08 17.13
CA THR A 36 2.73 -13.25 17.42
C THR A 36 2.24 -11.81 17.35
N LEU A 37 2.49 -11.02 18.39
CA LEU A 37 2.27 -9.58 18.33
C LEU A 37 3.13 -9.05 17.18
N GLU A 38 2.49 -8.54 16.13
CA GLU A 38 3.21 -7.93 15.02
C GLU A 38 3.79 -6.59 15.51
N GLU A 39 5.11 -6.51 15.51
CA GLU A 39 5.80 -5.30 15.90
C GLU A 39 5.85 -4.34 14.71
N ILE A 40 5.16 -3.20 14.84
CA ILE A 40 5.16 -2.16 13.82
C ILE A 40 6.42 -1.30 14.03
N ILE A 41 7.37 -1.43 13.11
CA ILE A 41 8.57 -0.60 13.08
C ILE A 41 8.27 0.68 12.29
N VAL A 42 8.63 1.82 12.87
CA VAL A 42 8.50 3.13 12.24
C VAL A 42 9.85 3.81 12.11
N THR A 43 9.98 4.71 11.12
CA THR A 43 11.20 5.49 10.87
C THR A 43 10.97 7.00 11.01
N ALA A 44 9.82 7.40 11.53
CA ALA A 44 9.39 8.78 11.74
C ALA A 44 10.43 9.69 12.43
N GLN A 45 11.27 9.15 13.32
CA GLN A 45 12.35 9.91 13.98
C GLN A 45 13.74 9.71 13.33
N ARG A 46 13.77 9.33 12.04
CA ARG A 46 14.98 8.93 11.29
C ARG A 46 15.75 7.77 11.92
N ARG A 47 15.08 6.97 12.74
CA ARG A 47 15.59 5.76 13.38
C ARG A 47 14.46 4.74 13.39
N GLU A 48 14.80 3.49 13.14
CA GLU A 48 13.86 2.37 13.27
C GLU A 48 13.55 2.16 14.74
N GLN A 49 12.27 2.26 15.09
CA GLN A 49 11.77 2.12 16.46
C GLN A 49 10.42 1.44 16.46
N SER A 50 10.11 0.71 17.53
CA SER A 50 8.77 0.17 17.75
C SER A 50 7.76 1.29 17.92
N LEU A 51 6.59 1.21 17.27
CA LEU A 51 5.51 2.19 17.39
C LEU A 51 5.13 2.47 18.86
N GLN A 52 5.24 1.46 19.73
CA GLN A 52 4.91 1.54 21.15
C GLN A 52 5.90 2.39 21.96
N GLU A 53 7.12 2.56 21.48
CA GLU A 53 8.19 3.31 22.17
C GLU A 53 8.30 4.76 21.72
N VAL A 54 7.56 5.14 20.67
CA VAL A 54 7.63 6.47 20.07
C VAL A 54 6.77 7.47 20.87
N PRO A 55 7.36 8.51 21.50
CA PRO A 55 6.64 9.43 22.37
C PRO A 55 5.95 10.57 21.60
N ILE A 56 5.37 10.28 20.43
CA ILE A 56 4.62 11.24 19.60
C ILE A 56 3.35 10.58 19.07
N SER A 57 2.36 11.40 18.71
CA SER A 57 1.14 10.92 18.06
C SER A 57 1.47 10.55 16.62
N ILE A 58 1.59 9.26 16.35
CA ILE A 58 1.87 8.69 15.03
C ILE A 58 0.79 7.68 14.66
N THR A 59 0.33 7.74 13.42
CA THR A 59 -0.55 6.73 12.83
C THR A 59 0.18 6.09 11.66
N THR A 60 0.12 4.77 11.56
CA THR A 60 0.77 4.01 10.49
C THR A 60 -0.28 3.36 9.62
N VAL A 61 -0.10 3.46 8.30
CA VAL A 61 -0.90 2.75 7.30
C VAL A 61 0.05 1.81 6.57
N SER A 62 -0.13 0.51 6.77
CA SER A 62 0.67 -0.54 6.15
C SER A 62 0.25 -0.80 4.70
N ALA A 63 1.14 -1.41 3.91
CA ALA A 63 0.81 -1.90 2.56
C ALA A 63 -0.43 -2.82 2.55
N ALA A 64 -0.58 -3.68 3.56
CA ALA A 64 -1.73 -4.56 3.68
C ALA A 64 -3.04 -3.79 3.87
N GLU A 65 -3.02 -2.73 4.68
CA GLU A 65 -4.18 -1.84 4.89
C GLU A 65 -4.50 -1.03 3.64
N ILE A 66 -3.48 -0.49 2.96
CA ILE A 66 -3.62 0.20 1.66
C ILE A 66 -4.34 -0.69 0.64
N LEU A 67 -3.90 -1.95 0.51
CA LEU A 67 -4.51 -2.92 -0.39
C LEU A 67 -5.92 -3.32 0.03
N GLN A 68 -6.13 -3.59 1.33
CA GLN A 68 -7.42 -4.02 1.87
C GLN A 68 -8.51 -2.95 1.75
N GLN A 69 -8.15 -1.68 1.99
CA GLN A 69 -9.06 -0.56 1.86
C GLN A 69 -9.19 -0.08 0.41
N GLY A 70 -8.32 -0.55 -0.48
CA GLY A 70 -8.33 -0.16 -1.89
C GLY A 70 -7.88 1.29 -2.09
N PHE A 71 -6.97 1.79 -1.27
CA PHE A 71 -6.41 3.14 -1.42
C PHE A 71 -5.63 3.23 -2.74
N ARG A 72 -5.85 4.31 -3.47
CA ARG A 72 -5.28 4.59 -4.80
C ARG A 72 -4.62 5.95 -4.84
N GLU A 73 -5.12 6.88 -4.05
CA GLU A 73 -4.70 8.28 -4.02
C GLU A 73 -4.40 8.66 -2.57
N MET A 74 -3.67 9.77 -2.38
CA MET A 74 -3.25 10.19 -1.04
C MET A 74 -4.45 10.56 -0.16
N GLU A 75 -5.49 11.11 -0.78
CA GLU A 75 -6.78 11.53 -0.24
C GLU A 75 -7.51 10.38 0.47
N ASP A 76 -7.31 9.14 0.00
CA ASP A 76 -7.94 7.98 0.62
C ASP A 76 -7.46 7.76 2.07
N ILE A 77 -6.29 8.27 2.44
CA ILE A 77 -5.73 8.19 3.80
C ILE A 77 -6.62 8.88 4.82
N GLU A 78 -7.36 9.92 4.45
CA GLU A 78 -8.27 10.62 5.37
C GLU A 78 -9.29 9.68 6.02
N SER A 79 -9.73 8.67 5.27
CA SER A 79 -10.68 7.66 5.76
C SER A 79 -10.10 6.81 6.90
N PHE A 80 -8.77 6.70 6.96
CA PHE A 80 -8.05 5.94 7.99
C PHE A 80 -7.50 6.83 9.10
N VAL A 81 -7.07 8.04 8.77
CA VAL A 81 -6.44 8.99 9.69
C VAL A 81 -7.33 10.22 9.87
N PRO A 82 -8.25 10.22 10.85
CA PRO A 82 -9.28 11.26 10.98
C PRO A 82 -8.75 12.64 11.39
N SER A 83 -7.47 12.74 11.74
CA SER A 83 -6.82 14.03 12.01
C SER A 83 -6.28 14.71 10.75
N VAL A 84 -6.43 14.08 9.59
CA VAL A 84 -5.92 14.52 8.29
C VAL A 84 -7.09 14.92 7.40
N GLU A 85 -6.89 15.98 6.63
CA GLU A 85 -7.74 16.43 5.53
C GLU A 85 -6.82 16.79 4.36
N ILE A 86 -7.13 16.29 3.17
CA ILE A 86 -6.34 16.38 1.94
C ILE A 86 -7.25 16.87 0.84
N GLU A 87 -7.01 18.10 0.43
CA GLU A 87 -7.75 18.68 -0.68
C GLU A 87 -6.88 18.66 -1.92
N ALA A 88 -7.26 17.88 -2.93
CA ALA A 88 -6.58 17.85 -4.22
C ALA A 88 -7.39 18.53 -5.32
N ASN A 89 -6.68 19.23 -6.20
CA ASN A 89 -7.21 19.75 -7.45
C ASN A 89 -6.30 19.33 -8.61
N LEU A 90 -6.69 19.67 -9.84
CA LEU A 90 -5.96 19.29 -11.07
C LEU A 90 -4.46 19.65 -11.11
N HIS A 91 -4.00 20.57 -10.26
CA HIS A 91 -2.64 21.10 -10.31
C HIS A 91 -1.91 21.09 -8.96
N ASP A 92 -2.59 20.87 -7.83
CA ASP A 92 -2.01 20.98 -6.50
C ASP A 92 -2.81 20.17 -5.46
N THR A 93 -2.11 19.71 -4.42
CA THR A 93 -2.66 18.94 -3.31
C THR A 93 -2.29 19.63 -1.99
N SER A 94 -3.27 19.98 -1.17
CA SER A 94 -3.04 20.57 0.15
C SER A 94 -3.30 19.57 1.24
N ILE A 95 -2.42 19.55 2.24
CA ILE A 95 -2.55 18.69 3.41
C ILE A 95 -2.78 19.55 4.64
N THR A 96 -3.82 19.19 5.39
CA THR A 96 -4.19 19.76 6.67
C THR A 96 -4.12 18.68 7.74
N ILE A 97 -3.39 18.94 8.83
CA ILE A 97 -3.35 18.06 10.00
C ILE A 97 -3.89 18.82 11.21
N ARG A 98 -4.92 18.28 11.86
CA ARG A 98 -5.62 18.90 13.00
C ARG A 98 -6.06 20.36 12.72
N GLY A 99 -6.54 20.62 11.51
CA GLY A 99 -7.00 21.95 11.07
C GLY A 99 -5.88 22.95 10.77
N MET A 100 -4.61 22.52 10.79
CA MET A 100 -3.47 23.33 10.36
C MET A 100 -2.97 22.84 9.01
N GLY A 101 -3.00 23.69 7.99
CA GLY A 101 -2.63 23.34 6.62
C GLY A 101 -2.48 24.58 5.75
N ASN A 102 -2.31 24.35 4.45
CA ASN A 102 -2.20 25.39 3.44
C ASN A 102 -3.51 25.53 2.66
N ASP A 103 -3.69 26.67 1.98
CA ASP A 103 -4.77 26.82 1.00
C ASP A 103 -4.34 26.17 -0.34
N VAL A 104 -5.21 25.33 -0.90
CA VAL A 104 -5.05 24.62 -2.19
C VAL A 104 -4.77 25.51 -3.40
N ALA A 105 -5.03 26.82 -3.30
CA ALA A 105 -4.85 27.74 -4.43
C ALA A 105 -3.41 28.29 -4.58
N ASN A 106 -2.47 27.96 -3.69
CA ASN A 106 -1.15 28.59 -3.68
C ASN A 106 0.03 27.62 -3.88
N MET A 107 0.23 27.24 -5.13
CA MET A 107 1.33 26.37 -5.63
C MET A 107 2.75 26.89 -5.30
N SER A 108 2.88 28.17 -4.94
CA SER A 108 4.19 28.78 -4.67
C SER A 108 4.68 28.55 -3.24
N VAL A 109 3.82 28.11 -2.32
CA VAL A 109 4.13 28.00 -0.89
C VAL A 109 4.47 26.55 -0.51
N GLU A 110 5.33 26.38 0.49
CA GLU A 110 5.66 25.07 1.04
C GLU A 110 4.55 24.60 2.00
N GLN A 111 4.22 23.31 1.95
CA GLN A 111 3.17 22.70 2.77
C GLN A 111 3.52 22.74 4.26
N SER A 112 2.53 23.07 5.12
CA SER A 112 2.65 23.06 6.60
C SER A 112 2.71 21.64 7.19
N ALA A 113 2.38 20.65 6.37
CA ALA A 113 2.52 19.22 6.62
C ALA A 113 3.27 18.58 5.43
N PRO A 114 4.60 18.78 5.32
CA PRO A 114 5.39 18.24 4.22
C PRO A 114 5.37 16.71 4.21
N MET A 115 5.43 16.15 3.00
CA MET A 115 5.62 14.73 2.78
C MET A 115 7.11 14.42 2.63
N PHE A 116 7.51 13.23 3.09
CA PHE A 116 8.82 12.68 2.90
C PHE A 116 8.69 11.29 2.29
N VAL A 117 9.43 11.02 1.23
CA VAL A 117 9.52 9.67 0.63
C VAL A 117 10.95 9.19 0.84
N ASP A 118 11.12 8.14 1.63
CA ASP A 118 12.43 7.58 2.01
C ASP A 118 13.42 8.65 2.55
N GLY A 119 12.88 9.65 3.26
CA GLY A 119 13.64 10.77 3.83
C GLY A 119 13.92 11.93 2.88
N VAL A 120 13.51 11.86 1.61
CA VAL A 120 13.56 12.98 0.66
C VAL A 120 12.31 13.82 0.79
N THR A 121 12.46 15.15 0.80
CA THR A 121 11.34 16.08 1.01
C THR A 121 10.52 16.31 -0.26
N PHE A 122 9.20 16.22 -0.09
CA PHE A 122 8.13 16.56 -1.02
C PHE A 122 7.30 17.66 -0.38
N GLY A 123 7.86 18.88 -0.42
CA GLY A 123 7.32 20.04 0.29
C GLY A 123 6.24 20.83 -0.47
N ARG A 124 5.90 20.44 -1.70
CA ARG A 124 4.89 21.10 -2.54
C ARG A 124 3.77 20.12 -2.87
N GLY A 125 2.55 20.65 -2.98
CA GLY A 125 1.37 19.84 -3.23
C GLY A 125 1.44 19.05 -4.53
N SER A 126 1.86 19.71 -5.61
CA SER A 126 2.08 19.09 -6.93
C SER A 126 3.09 17.93 -6.97
N MET A 127 3.81 17.65 -5.88
CA MET A 127 4.74 16.52 -5.79
C MET A 127 4.14 15.32 -5.04
N ILE A 128 3.04 15.50 -4.31
CA ILE A 128 2.45 14.51 -3.39
C ILE A 128 1.94 13.28 -4.14
N ASP A 129 1.31 13.46 -5.30
CA ASP A 129 0.67 12.38 -6.07
C ASP A 129 1.66 11.33 -6.60
N ILE A 130 2.96 11.66 -6.64
CA ILE A 130 4.02 10.78 -7.16
C ILE A 130 4.36 9.66 -6.16
N ALA A 131 4.02 9.82 -4.87
CA ALA A 131 4.50 8.96 -3.80
C ALA A 131 3.73 7.65 -3.61
N PHE A 132 2.61 7.43 -4.30
CA PHE A 132 1.71 6.30 -4.02
C PHE A 132 2.05 4.96 -4.69
N LEU A 133 3.22 4.86 -5.33
CA LEU A 133 3.67 3.64 -6.00
C LEU A 133 4.60 2.80 -5.10
N ASP A 134 4.32 1.50 -5.01
CA ASP A 134 5.13 0.50 -4.28
C ASP A 134 5.49 0.90 -2.84
N ILE A 135 4.46 1.32 -2.09
CA ILE A 135 4.57 1.71 -0.69
C ILE A 135 4.68 0.46 0.20
N GLU A 136 5.62 0.51 1.15
CA GLU A 136 5.68 -0.43 2.27
C GLU A 136 4.77 0.05 3.42
N ARG A 137 4.87 1.34 3.77
CA ARG A 137 4.01 1.98 4.77
C ARG A 137 4.01 3.50 4.64
N ILE A 138 2.95 4.11 5.18
CA ILE A 138 2.81 5.55 5.36
C ILE A 138 2.69 5.84 6.85
N GLU A 139 3.51 6.75 7.34
CA GLU A 139 3.52 7.21 8.72
C GLU A 139 3.04 8.65 8.76
N VAL A 140 1.97 8.91 9.49
CA VAL A 140 1.41 10.25 9.69
C VAL A 140 1.74 10.73 11.09
N LEU A 141 2.51 11.80 11.17
CA LEU A 141 2.86 12.44 12.43
C LEU A 141 1.94 13.62 12.69
N ALA A 142 1.18 13.57 13.79
CA ALA A 142 0.26 14.62 14.16
C ALA A 142 0.87 15.57 15.20
N GLY A 143 1.14 16.80 14.78
CA GLY A 143 1.71 17.88 15.59
C GLY A 143 3.11 18.31 15.13
N PRO A 144 3.62 19.46 15.60
CA PRO A 144 4.84 20.07 15.07
C PRO A 144 6.09 19.17 15.18
N GLN A 145 6.84 19.00 14.08
CA GLN A 145 8.06 18.18 14.01
C GLN A 145 9.26 18.88 13.31
N PRO A 146 9.66 20.12 13.70
CA PRO A 146 10.70 20.85 12.98
C PRO A 146 12.11 20.22 13.06
N ILE A 147 12.37 19.40 14.09
CA ILE A 147 13.68 18.79 14.32
C ILE A 147 13.93 17.63 13.33
N ALA A 148 12.93 16.78 13.09
CA ALA A 148 13.06 15.61 12.23
C ALA A 148 12.71 15.91 10.77
N PHE A 149 11.82 16.87 10.52
CA PHE A 149 11.25 17.14 9.18
C PHE A 149 11.43 18.59 8.70
N GLY A 150 12.20 19.40 9.42
CA GLY A 150 12.56 20.76 8.99
C GLY A 150 11.46 21.79 9.22
N GLN A 151 11.74 23.04 8.81
CA GLN A 151 10.96 24.24 9.19
C GLN A 151 9.47 24.21 8.80
N ASN A 152 9.11 23.39 7.82
CA ASN A 152 7.76 23.33 7.27
C ASN A 152 6.83 22.38 8.02
N ALA A 153 7.36 21.48 8.86
CA ALA A 153 6.58 20.52 9.63
C ALA A 153 5.91 21.16 10.87
N VAL A 154 5.12 22.22 10.64
CA VAL A 154 4.44 22.98 11.69
C VAL A 154 3.16 22.29 12.15
N ALA A 155 2.40 21.73 11.20
CA ALA A 155 1.22 20.93 11.51
C ALA A 155 1.56 19.46 11.84
N GLY A 156 2.64 18.97 11.23
CA GLY A 156 3.08 17.58 11.29
C GLY A 156 3.87 17.22 10.05
N ALA A 157 3.94 15.93 9.73
CA ALA A 157 4.61 15.44 8.54
C ALA A 157 4.04 14.09 8.12
N PHE A 158 4.17 13.80 6.83
CA PHE A 158 3.96 12.46 6.26
C PHE A 158 5.31 11.85 5.96
N SER A 159 5.49 10.58 6.32
CA SER A 159 6.70 9.82 6.03
C SER A 159 6.29 8.52 5.33
N VAL A 160 6.50 8.49 4.02
CA VAL A 160 6.27 7.36 3.13
C VAL A 160 7.57 6.57 3.03
N THR A 161 7.48 5.26 3.28
CA THR A 161 8.57 4.32 3.05
C THR A 161 8.20 3.43 1.89
N THR A 162 9.06 3.37 0.86
CA THR A 162 8.86 2.48 -0.29
C THR A 162 9.39 1.08 0.01
N LYS A 163 8.86 0.08 -0.70
CA LYS A 163 9.38 -1.28 -0.58
C LYS A 163 10.82 -1.33 -1.09
N LYS A 164 11.67 -2.00 -0.32
CA LYS A 164 13.08 -2.22 -0.68
C LYS A 164 13.25 -3.61 -1.31
N PRO A 165 14.26 -3.79 -2.17
CA PRO A 165 14.63 -5.13 -2.63
C PRO A 165 14.94 -6.05 -1.45
N THR A 166 14.50 -7.29 -1.55
CA THR A 166 14.74 -8.34 -0.57
C THR A 166 15.89 -9.25 -0.99
N ALA A 167 16.45 -9.97 -0.02
CA ALA A 167 17.53 -10.94 -0.24
C ALA A 167 17.05 -12.23 -0.94
N GLU A 168 15.73 -12.44 -1.00
CA GLU A 168 15.09 -13.56 -1.70
C GLU A 168 14.22 -13.01 -2.82
N TRP A 169 13.94 -13.82 -3.83
CA TRP A 169 13.01 -13.43 -4.88
C TRP A 169 11.58 -13.40 -4.33
N GLU A 170 10.92 -12.27 -4.47
CA GLU A 170 9.52 -12.07 -4.13
C GLU A 170 8.77 -11.41 -5.30
N GLY A 171 7.45 -11.56 -5.30
CA GLY A 171 6.62 -10.87 -6.26
C GLY A 171 5.16 -10.93 -5.86
N ASP A 172 4.43 -9.92 -6.28
CA ASP A 172 3.01 -9.78 -6.03
C ASP A 172 2.28 -9.45 -7.34
N ILE A 173 1.00 -9.83 -7.38
CA ILE A 173 0.10 -9.46 -8.45
C ILE A 173 -1.25 -9.11 -7.85
N THR A 174 -1.72 -7.91 -8.15
CA THR A 174 -3.00 -7.38 -7.72
C THR A 174 -3.87 -7.15 -8.94
N ALA A 175 -5.06 -7.75 -8.96
CA ALA A 175 -6.05 -7.54 -9.99
C ALA A 175 -7.32 -6.97 -9.36
N GLU A 176 -7.81 -5.86 -9.90
CA GLU A 176 -8.97 -5.13 -9.41
C GLU A 176 -9.99 -4.96 -10.53
N ALA A 177 -11.27 -5.24 -10.22
CA ALA A 177 -12.40 -4.90 -11.07
C ALA A 177 -13.37 -4.00 -10.29
N GLY A 178 -13.85 -2.93 -10.92
CA GLY A 178 -14.68 -1.92 -10.27
C GLY A 178 -15.80 -1.37 -11.15
N ASN A 179 -16.52 -0.39 -10.60
CA ASN A 179 -17.60 0.29 -11.31
C ASN A 179 -17.07 1.04 -12.56
N PHE A 180 -17.98 1.41 -13.46
CA PHE A 180 -17.67 2.13 -14.71
C PHE A 180 -16.69 1.38 -15.64
N GLY A 181 -16.63 0.05 -15.53
CA GLY A 181 -15.76 -0.78 -16.37
C GLY A 181 -14.28 -0.72 -15.97
N ARG A 182 -13.97 -0.31 -14.73
CA ARG A 182 -12.60 -0.28 -14.23
C ARG A 182 -12.03 -1.70 -14.15
N LEU A 183 -10.87 -1.89 -14.77
CA LEU A 183 -10.03 -3.07 -14.64
C LEU A 183 -8.59 -2.59 -14.45
N SER A 184 -7.98 -2.94 -13.32
CA SER A 184 -6.57 -2.65 -13.04
C SER A 184 -5.83 -3.95 -12.77
N VAL A 185 -4.59 -4.04 -13.25
CA VAL A 185 -3.68 -5.13 -12.95
C VAL A 185 -2.32 -4.51 -12.66
N GLU A 186 -1.81 -4.76 -11.46
CA GLU A 186 -0.53 -4.30 -10.96
C GLU A 186 0.27 -5.51 -10.49
N GLY A 187 1.60 -5.42 -10.54
CA GLY A 187 2.45 -6.44 -9.95
C GLY A 187 3.87 -5.95 -9.78
N GLY A 188 4.46 -6.33 -8.65
CA GLY A 188 5.85 -6.09 -8.31
C GLY A 188 6.66 -7.38 -8.38
N VAL A 189 7.96 -7.25 -8.68
CA VAL A 189 8.94 -8.32 -8.47
C VAL A 189 10.21 -7.71 -7.89
N GLY A 190 10.68 -8.29 -6.79
CA GLY A 190 11.86 -7.87 -6.05
C GLY A 190 12.77 -9.06 -5.79
N GLY A 191 14.05 -8.80 -5.60
CA GLY A 191 15.01 -9.84 -5.25
C GLY A 191 16.46 -9.50 -5.62
N PRO A 192 17.40 -10.39 -5.29
CA PRO A 192 18.81 -10.19 -5.59
C PRO A 192 19.07 -10.31 -7.09
N ILE A 193 19.88 -9.39 -7.62
CA ILE A 193 20.35 -9.44 -9.03
C ILE A 193 21.50 -10.46 -9.17
N SER A 194 22.22 -10.72 -8.07
CA SER A 194 23.36 -11.64 -8.00
C SER A 194 23.59 -12.11 -6.56
N ASP A 195 24.27 -13.26 -6.39
CA ASP A 195 24.73 -13.78 -5.08
C ASP A 195 25.58 -12.77 -4.25
N THR A 196 26.05 -11.67 -4.85
CA THR A 196 26.88 -10.64 -4.21
C THR A 196 26.16 -9.28 -4.08
N TRP A 197 25.05 -9.08 -4.79
CA TRP A 197 24.32 -7.81 -4.83
C TRP A 197 22.82 -8.08 -4.59
N GLY A 198 22.40 -7.80 -3.35
CA GLY A 198 21.04 -7.90 -2.81
C GLY A 198 21.04 -7.32 -1.41
#